data_AF-A0A6J4E6L1-F1
#
_entry.id   AF-A0A6J4E6L1-F1
#
_cell.length_a   1.000
_cell.length_b   1.000
_cell.length_c   1.000
_cell.angle_alpha   90.00
_cell.angle_beta   90.00
_cell.angle_gamma   90.00
#
_symmetry.space_group_name_H-M   'P 1'
#
loop_
_entity.id
_entity.type
_entity.pdbx_description
1 polymer ?
#
loop_
_entity_poly.entity_id
_entity_poly.type
_entity_poly.pdbx_seq_one_letter_code
_entity_poly.pdbx_strand_id
1 'polypeptide(L)'
;MRRFERIRQAACVVLLSLLSSVALGDTEEGIEDYIRLQEQHIAKEIENIPSLVERYASTPGCSYAMDPKNVVPYTLDRHVHVALYALDIGCSGGSQMQATQIAVVTYGSYDRLFISPELSRIANRPPKIVDRIYVENGALRYEGRKPSGDDALCCPSGIVRGTLKFDGSMWTFVDDAEPGESRSE
;
A
#
# COMPACT_ATOMS: atom_id res chain seq x y z
N MET A 1 24.10 -44.21 27.17
CA MET A 1 23.03 -43.18 27.12
C MET A 1 22.66 -42.69 28.52
N ARG A 2 23.58 -42.08 29.29
CA ARG A 2 23.28 -41.52 30.64
C ARG A 2 23.84 -40.10 30.86
N ARG A 3 24.36 -39.48 29.80
CA ARG A 3 25.00 -38.14 29.84
C ARG A 3 24.10 -37.02 29.33
N PHE A 4 23.06 -37.34 28.56
CA PHE A 4 22.14 -36.36 27.96
C PHE A 4 20.94 -35.99 28.86
N GLU A 5 20.59 -36.81 29.86
CA GLU A 5 19.50 -36.49 30.80
C GLU A 5 19.88 -35.45 31.86
N ARG A 6 21.16 -35.39 32.28
CA ARG A 6 21.60 -34.40 33.27
C ARG A 6 21.65 -32.96 32.73
N ILE A 7 21.80 -32.78 31.42
CA ILE A 7 21.84 -31.45 30.78
C ILE A 7 20.42 -30.85 30.68
N ARG A 8 19.40 -31.68 30.49
CA ARG A 8 17.99 -31.23 30.45
C ARG A 8 17.47 -30.78 31.83
N GLN A 9 17.93 -31.40 32.92
CA GLN A 9 17.52 -30.99 34.27
C GLN A 9 18.20 -29.70 34.76
N ALA A 10 19.42 -29.41 34.33
CA ALA A 10 20.12 -28.17 34.72
C ALA A 10 19.53 -26.92 34.04
N ALA A 11 19.06 -27.03 32.79
CA ALA A 11 18.46 -25.91 32.06
C ALA A 11 17.10 -25.48 32.64
N CYS A 12 16.35 -26.40 33.24
CA CYS A 12 15.03 -26.12 33.78
C CYS A 12 15.07 -25.37 35.12
N VAL A 13 16.13 -25.54 35.92
CA VAL A 13 16.27 -24.87 37.23
C VAL A 13 16.75 -23.42 37.07
N VAL A 14 17.59 -23.13 36.06
CA VAL A 14 18.07 -21.76 35.82
C VAL A 14 16.98 -20.87 35.20
N LEU A 15 16.09 -21.43 34.37
CA LEU A 15 14.93 -20.70 33.85
C LEU A 15 13.83 -20.46 34.90
N LEU A 16 13.73 -21.30 35.94
CA LEU A 16 12.77 -21.11 37.04
C LEU A 16 13.30 -20.23 38.18
N SER A 17 14.62 -20.05 38.34
CA SER A 17 15.19 -19.17 39.37
C SER A 17 15.38 -17.71 38.94
N LEU A 18 15.22 -17.39 37.66
CA LEU A 18 15.28 -16.00 37.14
C LEU A 18 13.89 -15.34 37.04
N LEU A 19 12.82 -16.08 37.34
CA LEU A 19 11.43 -15.58 37.32
C LEU A 19 10.90 -15.18 38.71
N SER A 20 11.72 -15.25 39.76
CA SER A 20 11.27 -15.02 41.14
C SER A 20 11.36 -13.57 41.63
N SER A 21 11.82 -12.61 40.80
CA SER A 21 12.11 -11.25 41.26
C SER A 21 11.56 -10.12 40.41
N VAL A 22 10.74 -10.39 39.38
CA VAL A 22 10.00 -9.32 38.70
C VAL A 22 8.59 -9.31 39.27
N ALA A 23 8.32 -8.28 40.07
CA ALA A 23 7.00 -8.02 40.61
C ALA A 23 5.96 -8.03 39.48
N LEU A 24 5.01 -8.97 39.56
CA LEU A 24 3.88 -9.17 38.65
C LEU A 24 2.82 -8.04 38.72
N GLY A 25 3.24 -6.81 39.05
CA GLY A 25 2.37 -5.63 39.16
C GLY A 25 2.70 -4.48 38.19
N ASP A 26 3.93 -4.43 37.65
CA ASP A 26 4.40 -3.34 36.76
C ASP A 26 4.40 -3.73 35.27
N THR A 27 3.96 -4.95 34.93
CA THR A 27 4.08 -5.49 33.57
C THR A 27 2.91 -5.13 32.66
N GLU A 28 1.69 -4.97 33.18
CA GLU A 28 0.52 -4.68 32.34
C GLU A 28 0.53 -3.22 31.85
N GLU A 29 0.75 -2.26 32.75
CA GLU A 29 0.85 -0.83 32.41
C GLU A 29 2.03 -0.55 31.45
N GLY A 30 3.17 -1.21 31.67
CA GLY A 30 4.33 -1.10 30.76
C GLY A 30 4.10 -1.71 29.37
N ILE A 31 3.27 -2.75 29.25
CA ILE A 31 2.90 -3.35 27.96
C ILE A 31 1.92 -2.43 27.21
N GLU A 32 0.91 -1.89 27.89
CA GLU A 32 -0.06 -0.97 27.29
C GLU A 32 0.61 0.30 26.77
N ASP A 33 1.51 0.90 27.55
CA ASP A 33 2.27 2.07 27.13
C ASP A 33 3.17 1.76 25.93
N TYR A 34 3.78 0.58 25.88
CA TYR A 34 4.56 0.15 24.73
C TYR A 34 3.71 0.00 23.47
N ILE A 35 2.53 -0.63 23.56
CA ILE A 35 1.60 -0.79 22.43
C ILE A 35 1.18 0.58 21.90
N ARG A 36 0.79 1.50 22.79
CA ARG A 36 0.40 2.86 22.42
C ARG A 36 1.51 3.61 21.71
N LEU A 37 2.74 3.52 22.20
CA LEU A 37 3.90 4.14 21.55
C LEU A 37 4.15 3.57 20.16
N GLN A 38 3.99 2.25 19.98
CA GLN A 38 4.10 1.60 18.68
C GLN A 38 3.01 2.07 17.72
N GLU A 39 1.75 2.14 18.16
CA GLU A 39 0.64 2.63 17.34
C GLU A 39 0.86 4.07 16.88
N GLN A 40 1.32 4.95 17.79
CA GLN A 40 1.65 6.33 17.44
C GLN A 40 2.81 6.43 16.44
N HIS A 41 3.84 5.58 16.61
CA HIS A 41 4.96 5.54 15.68
C HIS A 41 4.52 5.09 14.28
N ILE A 42 3.73 4.01 14.20
CA ILE A 42 3.17 3.49 12.95
C ILE A 42 2.28 4.54 12.28
N ALA A 43 1.37 5.19 13.02
CA ALA A 43 0.50 6.23 12.48
C ALA A 43 1.31 7.39 11.88
N LYS A 44 2.35 7.84 12.58
CA LYS A 44 3.25 8.90 12.10
C LYS A 44 4.02 8.49 10.85
N GLU A 45 4.47 7.24 10.76
CA GLU A 45 5.13 6.72 9.55
C GLU A 45 4.15 6.69 8.37
N ILE A 46 2.90 6.26 8.59
CA ILE A 46 1.85 6.24 7.57
C ILE A 46 1.54 7.66 7.06
N GLU A 47 1.49 8.66 7.95
CA GLU A 47 1.31 10.08 7.58
C GLU A 47 2.43 10.60 6.65
N ASN A 48 3.63 10.00 6.71
CA ASN A 48 4.76 10.37 5.86
C ASN A 48 4.76 9.70 4.48
N ILE A 49 3.84 8.78 4.20
CA ILE A 49 3.77 8.06 2.93
C ILE A 49 3.65 9.02 1.72
N PRO A 50 2.78 10.05 1.71
CA PRO A 50 2.70 10.98 0.58
C PRO A 50 4.04 11.63 0.24
N SER A 51 4.82 12.04 1.25
CA SER A 51 6.16 12.62 1.04
C SER A 51 7.18 11.58 0.56
N LEU A 52 7.06 10.32 0.97
CA LEU A 52 7.89 9.23 0.44
C LEU A 52 7.59 8.98 -1.04
N VAL A 53 6.31 8.96 -1.43
CA VAL A 53 5.86 8.79 -2.81
C VAL A 53 6.29 9.97 -3.67
N GLU A 54 6.17 11.20 -3.18
CA GLU A 54 6.62 12.40 -3.88
C GLU A 54 8.11 12.34 -4.20
N ARG A 55 8.97 12.01 -3.21
CA ARG A 55 10.42 11.90 -3.44
C ARG A 55 10.76 10.82 -4.47
N TYR A 56 10.08 9.68 -4.40
CA TYR A 56 10.26 8.58 -5.35
C TYR A 56 9.83 8.98 -6.76
N ALA A 57 8.60 9.48 -6.91
CA ALA A 57 8.02 9.86 -8.19
C ALA A 57 8.73 11.06 -8.83
N SER A 58 9.30 11.97 -8.03
CA SER A 58 10.03 13.15 -8.53
C SER A 58 11.49 12.86 -8.88
N THR A 59 11.99 11.63 -8.66
CA THR A 59 13.38 11.25 -9.02
C THR A 59 13.73 11.53 -10.49
N PRO A 60 12.83 11.33 -11.48
CA PRO A 60 13.07 11.70 -12.88
C PRO A 60 13.03 13.20 -13.17
N GLY A 61 12.66 14.05 -12.20
CA GLY A 61 12.51 15.49 -12.37
C GLY A 61 11.25 15.94 -13.11
N CYS A 62 10.29 15.04 -13.32
CA CYS A 62 9.03 15.35 -14.01
C CYS A 62 7.96 15.89 -13.05
N SER A 63 6.93 16.52 -13.64
CA SER A 63 5.76 16.99 -12.88
C SER A 63 5.02 15.82 -12.24
N TYR A 64 4.78 15.95 -10.95
CA TYR A 64 4.10 14.98 -10.10
C TYR A 64 2.84 15.60 -9.50
N ALA A 65 1.79 14.79 -9.36
CA ALA A 65 0.60 15.15 -8.61
C ALA A 65 0.04 13.95 -7.85
N MET A 66 -0.46 14.17 -6.65
CA MET A 66 -1.09 13.16 -5.81
C MET A 66 -2.07 13.83 -4.85
N ASP A 67 -3.21 13.17 -4.60
CA ASP A 67 -4.06 13.45 -3.44
C ASP A 67 -3.63 12.51 -2.31
N PRO A 68 -3.20 13.02 -1.13
CA PRO A 68 -2.86 12.20 0.03
C PRO A 68 -3.96 11.21 0.45
N LYS A 69 -5.24 11.50 0.14
CA LYS A 69 -6.36 10.58 0.41
C LYS A 69 -6.31 9.30 -0.43
N ASN A 70 -5.50 9.28 -1.49
CA ASN A 70 -5.29 8.11 -2.33
C ASN A 70 -4.13 7.23 -1.84
N VAL A 71 -3.81 7.29 -0.54
CA VAL A 71 -3.04 6.26 0.16
C VAL A 71 -4.02 5.36 0.89
N VAL A 72 -4.10 4.09 0.51
CA VAL A 72 -5.04 3.13 1.10
C VAL A 72 -4.30 1.91 1.63
N PRO A 73 -4.58 1.48 2.87
CA PRO A 73 -4.06 0.21 3.39
C PRO A 73 -4.65 -0.94 2.57
N TYR A 74 -3.81 -1.90 2.20
CA TYR A 74 -4.23 -3.08 1.45
C TYR A 74 -3.45 -4.32 1.91
N THR A 75 -3.95 -5.50 1.56
CA THR A 75 -3.29 -6.77 1.90
C THR A 75 -3.05 -7.58 0.64
N LEU A 76 -1.79 -7.86 0.36
CA LEU A 76 -1.36 -8.83 -0.65
C LEU A 76 -1.02 -10.15 0.08
N ASP A 77 0.20 -10.66 -0.09
CA ASP A 77 0.84 -11.63 0.81
C ASP A 77 1.21 -11.02 2.17
N ARG A 78 1.29 -9.68 2.22
CA ARG A 78 1.60 -8.88 3.41
C ARG A 78 0.80 -7.58 3.43
N HIS A 79 0.76 -6.92 4.59
CA HIS A 79 0.19 -5.58 4.71
C HIS A 79 1.04 -4.55 3.97
N VAL A 80 0.39 -3.77 3.13
CA VAL A 80 1.00 -2.72 2.31
C VAL A 80 0.11 -1.48 2.32
N HIS A 81 0.65 -0.36 1.86
CA HIS A 81 -0.15 0.80 1.49
C HIS A 81 -0.01 1.01 -0.02
N VAL A 82 -1.14 1.14 -0.71
CA VAL A 82 -1.16 1.44 -2.14
C VAL A 82 -1.45 2.92 -2.30
N ALA A 83 -0.58 3.62 -3.02
CA ALA A 83 -0.70 5.03 -3.30
C ALA A 83 -0.96 5.24 -4.80
N LEU A 84 -1.99 6.02 -5.13
CA LEU A 84 -2.23 6.49 -6.49
C LEU A 84 -1.54 7.84 -6.69
N TYR A 85 -0.81 8.00 -7.79
CA TYR A 85 -0.26 9.29 -8.18
C TYR A 85 -0.30 9.47 -9.70
N ALA A 86 -0.03 10.69 -10.14
CA ALA A 86 0.05 11.03 -11.55
C ALA A 86 1.44 11.61 -11.85
N LEU A 87 2.02 11.20 -12.97
CA LEU A 87 3.37 11.59 -13.39
C LEU A 87 3.36 11.94 -14.87
N ASP A 88 3.94 13.08 -15.23
CA ASP A 88 4.19 13.47 -16.63
C ASP A 88 5.37 12.67 -17.19
N ILE A 89 5.07 11.50 -17.76
CA ILE A 89 6.08 10.59 -18.31
C ILE A 89 6.71 11.26 -19.54
N GLY A 90 7.95 11.70 -19.41
CA GLY A 90 8.68 12.43 -20.45
C GLY A 90 8.85 13.93 -20.15
N CYS A 91 8.35 14.40 -19.00
CA CYS A 91 8.53 15.78 -18.53
C CYS A 91 8.09 16.83 -19.57
N SER A 92 6.95 16.60 -20.22
CA SER A 92 6.47 17.44 -21.32
C SER A 92 5.91 18.80 -20.85
N GLY A 93 5.59 18.94 -19.56
CA GLY A 93 5.05 20.14 -18.92
C GLY A 93 3.55 20.37 -19.11
N GLY A 94 2.85 19.48 -19.81
CA GLY A 94 1.42 19.60 -20.08
C GLY A 94 0.56 18.94 -19.01
N SER A 95 -0.49 19.61 -18.53
CA SER A 95 -1.43 19.05 -17.53
C SER A 95 -2.17 17.79 -18.00
N GLN A 96 -2.30 17.60 -19.32
CA GLN A 96 -2.90 16.42 -19.94
C GLN A 96 -1.90 15.29 -20.23
N MET A 97 -0.62 15.49 -19.91
CA MET A 97 0.46 14.51 -20.15
C MET A 97 0.74 13.63 -18.93
N GLN A 98 0.06 13.89 -17.81
CA GLN A 98 0.17 13.06 -16.63
C GLN A 98 -0.49 11.70 -16.86
N ALA A 99 0.27 10.65 -16.61
CA ALA A 99 -0.22 9.28 -16.60
C ALA A 99 -0.42 8.83 -15.15
N THR A 100 -1.53 8.12 -14.91
CA THR A 100 -1.77 7.46 -13.63
C THR A 100 -0.70 6.39 -13.37
N GLN A 101 -0.19 6.37 -12.15
CA GLN A 101 0.79 5.43 -11.62
C GLN A 101 0.35 4.96 -10.24
N ILE A 102 0.96 3.86 -9.79
CA ILE A 102 0.74 3.28 -8.46
C ILE A 102 2.10 3.13 -7.78
N ALA A 103 2.16 3.42 -6.49
CA ALA A 103 3.29 3.07 -5.64
C ALA A 103 2.80 2.14 -4.53
N VAL A 104 3.47 1.01 -4.36
CA VAL A 104 3.24 0.09 -3.24
C VAL A 104 4.29 0.36 -2.17
N VAL A 105 3.84 0.81 -1.01
CA VAL A 105 4.66 1.04 0.17
C VAL A 105 4.53 -0.13 1.12
N THR A 106 5.67 -0.64 1.58
CA THR A 106 5.73 -1.80 2.48
C THR A 106 6.79 -1.56 3.55
N TYR A 107 6.66 -2.26 4.66
CA TYR A 107 7.72 -2.32 5.67
C TYR A 107 8.88 -3.17 5.17
N GLY A 108 10.09 -2.66 5.37
CA GLY A 108 11.35 -3.36 5.08
C GLY A 108 12.07 -3.78 6.35
N SER A 109 13.36 -4.03 6.22
CA SER A 109 14.23 -4.25 7.38
C SER A 109 14.15 -3.05 8.33
N TYR A 110 14.20 -3.33 9.64
CA TYR A 110 14.14 -2.31 10.70
C TYR A 110 12.84 -1.48 10.72
N ASP A 111 11.72 -2.07 10.30
CA ASP A 111 10.37 -1.48 10.35
C ASP A 111 10.24 -0.11 9.66
N ARG A 112 11.09 0.14 8.66
CA ARG A 112 11.01 1.38 7.85
C ARG A 112 10.14 1.18 6.63
N LEU A 113 9.32 2.19 6.34
CA LEU A 113 8.54 2.25 5.11
C LEU A 113 9.44 2.53 3.91
N PHE A 114 9.22 1.77 2.84
CA PHE A 114 9.87 2.00 1.56
C PHE A 114 8.91 1.65 0.42
N ILE A 115 9.16 2.20 -0.77
CA ILE A 115 8.42 1.86 -1.98
C ILE A 115 9.05 0.64 -2.61
N SER A 116 8.23 -0.36 -2.94
CA SER A 116 8.64 -1.55 -3.69
C SER A 116 8.39 -1.32 -5.18
N PRO A 117 9.42 -1.08 -6.00
CA PRO A 117 9.23 -0.84 -7.43
C PRO A 117 8.61 -2.06 -8.13
N GLU A 118 9.00 -3.26 -7.72
CA GLU A 118 8.48 -4.52 -8.28
C GLU A 118 6.98 -4.68 -8.07
N LEU A 119 6.47 -4.34 -6.88
CA LEU A 119 5.04 -4.40 -6.60
C LEU A 119 4.26 -3.20 -7.17
N SER A 120 4.95 -2.18 -7.70
CA SER A 120 4.33 -0.93 -8.19
C SER A 120 4.03 -0.95 -9.69
N ARG A 121 4.26 -2.09 -10.37
CA ARG A 121 4.16 -2.21 -11.83
C ARG A 121 2.70 -2.32 -12.27
N ILE A 122 2.36 -1.70 -13.41
CA ILE A 122 1.03 -1.74 -14.01
C ILE A 122 1.11 -2.51 -15.34
N ALA A 123 0.21 -3.47 -15.55
CA ALA A 123 0.19 -4.35 -16.73
C ALA A 123 -0.51 -3.73 -17.93
N ASN A 124 -1.55 -2.91 -17.70
CA ASN A 124 -2.37 -2.32 -18.75
C ASN A 124 -2.43 -0.79 -18.64
N ARG A 125 -2.95 -0.15 -19.68
CA ARG A 125 -3.13 1.31 -19.66
C ARG A 125 -4.25 1.68 -18.68
N PRO A 126 -3.97 2.48 -17.63
CA PRO A 126 -5.01 2.96 -16.74
C PRO A 126 -6.00 3.88 -17.48
N PRO A 127 -7.19 4.14 -16.89
CA PRO A 127 -8.02 5.26 -17.30
C PRO A 127 -7.22 6.56 -17.35
N LYS A 128 -7.62 7.48 -18.24
CA LYS A 128 -6.90 8.76 -18.45
C LYS A 128 -6.78 9.56 -17.16
N ILE A 129 -7.83 9.56 -16.34
CA ILE A 129 -7.81 10.10 -14.99
C ILE A 129 -8.35 9.03 -14.05
N VAL A 130 -7.61 8.75 -12.99
CA VAL A 130 -8.11 8.00 -11.84
C VAL A 130 -8.17 8.98 -10.67
N ASP A 131 -9.38 9.27 -10.21
CA ASP A 131 -9.64 10.30 -9.20
C ASP A 131 -9.37 9.76 -7.79
N ARG A 132 -9.75 8.50 -7.54
CA ARG A 132 -9.52 7.85 -6.26
C ARG A 132 -9.36 6.35 -6.32
N ILE A 133 -8.66 5.81 -5.32
CA ILE A 133 -8.66 4.39 -4.95
C ILE A 133 -9.21 4.20 -3.54
N TYR A 134 -9.84 3.06 -3.29
CA TYR A 134 -10.42 2.72 -1.98
C TYR A 134 -10.58 1.21 -1.85
N VAL A 135 -10.65 0.72 -0.61
CA VAL A 135 -10.90 -0.71 -0.35
C VAL A 135 -12.38 -0.91 -0.04
N GLU A 136 -13.02 -1.84 -0.76
CA GLU A 136 -14.42 -2.22 -0.56
C GLU A 136 -14.50 -3.75 -0.61
N ASN A 137 -15.03 -4.37 0.44
CA ASN A 137 -15.16 -5.83 0.56
C ASN A 137 -13.83 -6.59 0.29
N GLY A 138 -12.70 -6.02 0.70
CA GLY A 138 -11.35 -6.59 0.49
C GLY A 138 -10.80 -6.42 -0.93
N ALA A 139 -11.57 -5.87 -1.87
CA ALA A 139 -11.11 -5.52 -3.20
C ALA A 139 -10.59 -4.09 -3.23
N LEU A 140 -9.49 -3.86 -3.94
CA LEU A 140 -9.01 -2.51 -4.23
C LEU A 140 -9.77 -1.96 -5.43
N ARG A 141 -10.60 -0.94 -5.20
CA ARG A 141 -11.48 -0.32 -6.19
C ARG A 141 -10.91 1.01 -6.63
N TYR A 142 -11.32 1.47 -7.81
CA TYR A 142 -11.03 2.81 -8.29
C TYR A 142 -12.26 3.49 -8.87
N GLU A 143 -12.22 4.81 -8.87
CA GLU A 143 -13.12 5.67 -9.62
C GLU A 143 -12.29 6.69 -10.39
N GLY A 144 -12.69 6.94 -11.64
CA GLY A 144 -11.98 7.84 -12.53
C GLY A 144 -12.85 8.30 -13.67
N ARG A 145 -12.18 8.85 -14.70
CA ARG A 145 -12.81 9.41 -15.87
C ARG A 145 -12.12 8.94 -17.15
N LYS A 146 -12.93 8.58 -18.14
CA LYS A 146 -12.51 8.27 -19.51
C LYS A 146 -13.07 9.29 -20.50
N PRO A 147 -12.43 9.48 -21.67
CA PRO A 147 -12.99 10.28 -22.75
C PRO A 147 -14.40 9.79 -23.12
N SER A 148 -15.31 10.71 -23.37
CA SER A 148 -16.67 10.43 -23.86
C SER A 148 -16.73 10.71 -25.36
N GLY A 149 -17.03 9.71 -26.19
CA GLY A 149 -17.26 9.90 -27.64
C GLY A 149 -16.01 10.19 -28.49
N ASP A 150 -16.25 10.74 -29.69
CA ASP A 150 -15.33 10.75 -30.86
C ASP A 150 -14.01 11.52 -30.71
N ASP A 151 -13.77 12.20 -29.59
CA ASP A 151 -12.49 12.87 -29.31
C ASP A 151 -11.80 12.29 -28.07
N ALA A 152 -10.92 11.31 -28.30
CA ALA A 152 -10.10 10.68 -27.27
C ALA A 152 -9.12 11.66 -26.57
N LEU A 153 -8.90 12.85 -27.14
CA LEU A 153 -7.96 13.85 -26.62
C LEU A 153 -8.63 14.87 -25.70
N CYS A 154 -9.90 15.21 -25.88
CA CYS A 154 -10.59 16.17 -25.02
C CYS A 154 -11.39 15.51 -23.90
N CYS A 155 -11.17 16.05 -22.69
CA CYS A 155 -12.24 16.25 -21.71
C CYS A 155 -12.88 14.96 -21.17
N PRO A 156 -12.09 14.13 -20.44
CA PRO A 156 -12.60 12.92 -19.80
C PRO A 156 -13.71 13.27 -18.81
N SER A 157 -14.95 12.97 -19.20
CA SER A 157 -16.18 13.25 -18.45
C SER A 157 -16.99 11.99 -18.16
N GLY A 158 -16.75 10.90 -18.89
CA GLY A 158 -17.39 9.62 -18.64
C GLY A 158 -16.85 9.01 -17.35
N ILE A 159 -17.70 8.85 -16.35
CA ILE A 159 -17.33 8.20 -15.08
C ILE A 159 -17.05 6.72 -15.36
N VAL A 160 -15.90 6.25 -14.90
CA VAL A 160 -15.54 4.84 -14.92
C VAL A 160 -15.23 4.37 -13.50
N ARG A 161 -15.72 3.18 -13.17
CA ARG A 161 -15.45 2.50 -11.91
C ARG A 161 -14.91 1.11 -12.23
N GLY A 162 -14.10 0.58 -11.34
CA GLY A 162 -13.50 -0.72 -11.55
C GLY A 162 -12.74 -1.24 -10.36
N THR A 163 -12.07 -2.37 -10.59
CA THR A 163 -11.19 -3.04 -9.62
C THR A 163 -9.77 -2.97 -10.09
N LEU A 164 -8.85 -2.65 -9.19
CA LEU A 164 -7.43 -2.81 -9.39
C LEU A 164 -7.02 -4.20 -8.88
N LYS A 165 -6.69 -5.11 -9.81
CA LYS A 165 -6.32 -6.50 -9.49
C LYS A 165 -4.81 -6.69 -9.54
N PHE A 166 -4.24 -7.32 -8.52
CA PHE A 166 -2.83 -7.73 -8.51
C PHE A 166 -2.71 -9.21 -8.86
N ASP A 167 -1.88 -9.55 -9.84
CA ASP A 167 -1.68 -10.94 -10.29
C ASP A 167 -0.48 -11.66 -9.62
N GLY A 168 0.18 -11.00 -8.68
CA GLY A 168 1.44 -11.44 -8.07
C GLY A 168 2.66 -10.69 -8.60
N SER A 169 2.52 -9.95 -9.69
CA SER A 169 3.62 -9.17 -10.30
C SER A 169 3.21 -7.77 -10.73
N MET A 170 1.99 -7.60 -11.24
CA MET A 170 1.51 -6.34 -11.82
C MET A 170 0.07 -6.07 -11.44
N TRP A 171 -0.27 -4.79 -11.42
CA TRP A 171 -1.62 -4.29 -11.26
C TRP A 171 -2.33 -4.15 -12.60
N THR A 172 -3.57 -4.61 -12.67
CA THR A 172 -4.45 -4.48 -13.82
C THR A 172 -5.69 -3.68 -13.43
N PHE A 173 -5.97 -2.61 -14.18
CA PHE A 173 -7.23 -1.87 -14.07
C PHE A 173 -8.31 -2.64 -14.83
N VAL A 174 -9.35 -3.09 -14.12
CA VAL A 174 -10.48 -3.82 -14.69
C VAL A 174 -11.73 -3.00 -14.47
N ASP A 175 -12.23 -2.39 -15.55
CA ASP A 175 -13.48 -1.64 -15.54
C ASP A 175 -14.65 -2.56 -15.16
N ASP A 176 -15.58 -2.03 -14.38
CA ASP A 176 -16.88 -2.69 -14.18
C ASP A 176 -17.66 -2.65 -15.50
N ALA A 177 -18.49 -3.67 -15.74
CA ALA A 177 -19.39 -3.67 -16.88
C ALA A 177 -20.28 -2.41 -16.82
N GLU A 178 -20.41 -1.71 -17.95
CA GLU A 178 -21.34 -0.58 -18.03
C GLU A 178 -22.77 -1.10 -17.77
N PRO A 179 -23.57 -0.42 -16.93
CA PRO A 179 -24.96 -0.82 -16.71
C PRO A 179 -25.73 -0.67 -18.03
N GLY A 180 -25.87 -1.78 -18.78
CA GLY A 180 -26.53 -1.81 -20.08
C GLY A 180 -25.92 -2.75 -21.10
N GLU A 181 -24.69 -3.22 -20.92
CA GLU A 181 -24.05 -4.15 -21.85
C GLU A 181 -24.34 -5.60 -21.43
N SER A 182 -25.54 -6.09 -21.79
CA SER A 182 -25.82 -7.53 -21.77
C SER A 182 -24.85 -8.21 -22.74
N ARG A 183 -23.93 -9.03 -22.22
CA ARG A 183 -23.15 -9.96 -23.03
C ARG A 183 -24.13 -10.86 -23.77
N SER A 184 -24.26 -10.62 -25.07
CA SER A 184 -24.96 -11.54 -25.97
C SER A 184 -24.01 -12.72 -26.20
N GLU A 185 -24.36 -13.87 -25.65
CA GLU A 185 -23.82 -15.17 -26.09
C GLU A 185 -24.40 -15.56 -27.45
#